data_AF-A0A5K0WMH0-F1
#
_entry.id   AF-A0A5K0WMH0-F1
#
_cell.length_a   1.000
_cell.length_b   1.000
_cell.length_c   1.000
_cell.angle_alpha   90.00
_cell.angle_beta   90.00
_cell.angle_gamma   90.00
#
_symmetry.space_group_name_H-M   'P 1'
#
loop_
_entity.id
_entity.type
_entity.pdbx_description
1 polymer ?
#
loop_
_entity_poly.entity_id
_entity_poly.type
_entity_poly.pdbx_seq_one_letter_code
_entity_poly.pdbx_strand_id
1 'polypeptide(L)'
;LKAQLPHKISHIGNAHISMAYSSIPLKNVLVIPNVKKNIIFMSKLIDDTRSSVEFTPSSVYVKDAQTEKTFAHGVRKGDMYVIDKAPKSVQV
;
A
#
# COMPACT_ATOMS: atom_id res chain seq x y z
N LEU A 1 11.95 -16.37 -22.11
CA LEU A 1 11.88 -15.49 -20.92
C LEU A 1 10.87 -16.04 -19.93
N LYS A 2 11.27 -16.39 -18.70
CA LYS A 2 10.31 -16.58 -17.59
C LYS A 2 10.64 -15.53 -16.53
N ALA A 3 9.77 -14.53 -16.39
CA ALA A 3 9.84 -13.63 -15.26
C ALA A 3 9.44 -14.42 -14.01
N GLN A 4 10.42 -14.85 -13.23
CA GLN A 4 10.19 -15.51 -11.95
C GLN A 4 9.88 -14.43 -10.91
N LEU A 5 8.63 -14.35 -10.47
CA LEU A 5 8.25 -13.55 -9.30
C LEU A 5 9.01 -14.11 -8.08
N PRO A 6 9.84 -13.32 -7.38
CA PRO A 6 10.79 -13.82 -6.39
C PRO A 6 10.14 -14.38 -5.11
N HIS A 7 8.82 -14.30 -4.97
CA HIS A 7 8.12 -14.64 -3.73
C HIS A 7 6.88 -15.49 -4.03
N LYS A 8 6.88 -16.74 -3.55
CA LYS A 8 5.74 -17.66 -3.63
C LYS A 8 4.71 -17.27 -2.58
N ILE A 9 3.48 -16.99 -3.00
CA ILE A 9 2.33 -16.87 -2.08
C ILE A 9 2.16 -18.23 -1.40
N SER A 10 2.18 -18.27 -0.07
CA SER A 10 2.00 -19.55 0.64
C SER A 10 0.53 -19.99 0.61
N HIS A 11 -0.39 -19.06 0.89
CA HIS A 11 -1.84 -19.28 0.84
C HIS A 11 -2.56 -17.92 1.01
N ILE A 12 -3.86 -17.90 0.69
CA ILE A 12 -4.79 -16.86 1.13
C ILE A 12 -5.45 -17.38 2.40
N GLY A 13 -5.42 -16.59 3.48
CA GLY A 13 -5.91 -17.02 4.79
C GLY A 13 -6.45 -15.86 5.62
N ASN A 14 -6.93 -16.18 6.82
CA ASN A 14 -7.27 -15.18 7.81
C ASN A 14 -6.04 -14.88 8.67
N ALA A 15 -5.88 -13.64 9.09
CA ALA A 15 -4.82 -13.22 9.99
C ALA A 15 -5.38 -12.40 11.14
N HIS A 16 -4.63 -12.35 12.24
CA HIS A 16 -4.96 -11.52 13.39
C HIS A 16 -3.76 -10.63 13.71
N ILE A 17 -3.99 -9.33 13.79
CA ILE A 17 -3.00 -8.40 14.35
C ILE A 17 -3.27 -8.32 15.84
N SER A 18 -2.39 -8.92 16.65
CA SER A 18 -2.47 -8.88 18.10
C SER A 18 -1.96 -7.53 18.63
N MET A 19 -2.72 -6.94 19.54
CA MET A 19 -2.35 -5.76 20.31
C MET A 19 -2.38 -6.10 21.81
N ALA A 20 -1.87 -5.20 22.66
CA ALA A 20 -1.74 -5.46 24.10
C ALA A 20 -3.06 -5.91 24.78
N TYR A 21 -4.22 -5.42 24.29
CA TYR A 21 -5.52 -5.71 24.88
C TYR A 21 -6.61 -6.06 23.87
N SER A 22 -6.27 -6.23 22.59
CA SER A 22 -7.25 -6.49 21.52
C SER A 22 -6.63 -7.22 20.33
N SER A 23 -7.46 -7.65 19.39
CA SER A 23 -6.98 -8.12 18.09
C SER A 23 -7.83 -7.55 16.97
N ILE A 24 -7.20 -7.23 15.85
CA ILE A 24 -7.89 -6.85 14.62
C ILE A 24 -7.93 -8.08 13.71
N PRO A 25 -9.13 -8.66 13.44
CA PRO A 25 -9.27 -9.77 12.52
C PRO A 25 -9.20 -9.27 11.07
N LEU A 26 -8.35 -9.89 10.27
CA LEU A 26 -8.25 -9.66 8.84
C LEU A 26 -8.66 -10.93 8.09
N LYS A 27 -9.53 -10.77 7.10
CA LYS A 27 -10.01 -11.88 6.26
C LYS A 27 -9.40 -11.79 4.87
N ASN A 28 -9.15 -12.94 4.25
CA ASN A 28 -8.66 -13.04 2.87
C ASN A 28 -7.34 -12.28 2.61
N VAL A 29 -6.41 -12.34 3.57
CA VAL A 29 -5.10 -11.72 3.38
C VAL A 29 -4.14 -12.66 2.66
N LEU A 30 -3.30 -12.07 1.83
CA LEU A 30 -2.22 -12.77 1.15
C LEU A 30 -1.07 -12.99 2.13
N VAL A 31 -0.92 -14.21 2.64
CA VAL A 31 0.17 -14.53 3.55
C VAL A 31 1.39 -14.88 2.71
N ILE A 32 2.42 -14.04 2.81
CA ILE A 32 3.70 -14.30 2.15
C ILE A 32 4.81 -14.21 3.21
N PRO A 33 5.41 -15.34 3.62
CA PRO A 33 6.28 -15.40 4.79
C PRO A 33 7.59 -14.59 4.67
N ASN A 34 7.92 -14.06 3.48
CA ASN A 34 9.18 -13.35 3.22
C ASN A 34 9.04 -12.08 2.37
N VAL A 35 7.85 -11.46 2.29
CA VAL A 35 7.69 -10.20 1.52
C VAL A 35 8.12 -9.00 2.37
N LYS A 36 9.40 -8.63 2.23
CA LYS A 36 9.92 -7.36 2.72
C LYS A 36 9.71 -6.20 1.72
N LYS A 37 9.62 -6.47 0.42
CA LYS A 37 9.81 -5.43 -0.62
C LYS A 37 8.69 -4.39 -0.73
N ASN A 38 7.41 -4.77 -0.61
CA ASN A 38 6.31 -3.81 -0.81
C ASN A 38 6.04 -2.93 0.42
N ILE A 39 6.26 -3.45 1.64
CA ILE A 39 6.11 -2.68 2.89
C ILE A 39 7.25 -1.66 3.03
N ILE A 40 8.49 -2.04 2.69
CA ILE A 40 9.64 -1.13 2.70
C ILE A 40 9.42 0.07 1.78
N PHE A 41 8.76 -0.11 0.63
CA PHE A 41 8.51 0.98 -0.30
C PHE A 41 7.55 2.03 0.27
N MET A 42 6.51 1.61 1.02
CA MET A 42 5.58 2.54 1.68
C MET A 42 6.25 3.32 2.81
N SER A 43 7.05 2.66 3.65
CA SER A 43 7.82 3.36 4.69
C SER A 43 8.81 4.36 4.06
N LYS A 44 9.52 3.96 3.01
CA LYS A 44 10.46 4.84 2.31
C LYS A 44 9.76 6.01 1.61
N LEU A 45 8.59 5.80 1.00
CA LEU A 45 7.78 6.87 0.42
C LEU A 45 7.44 7.91 1.49
N ILE A 46 6.90 7.47 2.63
CA ILE A 46 6.52 8.34 3.75
C ILE A 46 7.71 9.14 4.27
N ASP A 47 8.86 8.48 4.47
CA ASP A 47 10.08 9.12 4.98
C ASP A 47 10.65 10.13 3.96
N ASP A 48 10.74 9.75 2.68
CA ASP A 48 11.34 10.57 1.62
C ASP A 48 10.48 11.80 1.28
N THR A 49 9.14 11.70 1.38
CA THR A 49 8.21 12.80 1.03
C THR A 49 7.64 13.54 2.24
N ARG A 50 8.02 13.17 3.47
CA ARG A 50 7.45 13.71 4.72
C ARG A 50 5.92 13.76 4.67
N SER A 51 5.33 12.63 4.31
CA SER A 51 3.90 12.53 4.00
C SER A 51 3.18 11.57 4.93
N SER A 52 1.87 11.73 5.05
CA SER A 52 0.99 10.71 5.60
C SER A 52 0.20 10.02 4.48
N VAL A 53 -0.20 8.77 4.72
CA VAL A 53 -1.02 8.02 3.78
C VAL A 53 -2.30 7.58 4.47
N GLU A 54 -3.42 7.90 3.85
CA GLU A 54 -4.75 7.51 4.31
C GLU A 54 -5.38 6.52 3.33
N PHE A 55 -5.92 5.42 3.88
CA PHE A 55 -6.65 4.41 3.11
C PHE A 55 -8.13 4.43 3.51
N THR A 56 -9.00 4.52 2.53
CA THR A 56 -10.45 4.32 2.66
C THR A 56 -10.84 3.01 1.94
N PRO A 57 -12.07 2.49 2.12
CA PRO A 57 -12.49 1.26 1.45
C PRO A 57 -12.35 1.28 -0.09
N SER A 58 -12.33 2.46 -0.71
CA SER A 58 -12.30 2.67 -2.16
C SER A 58 -11.09 3.44 -2.68
N SER A 59 -10.33 4.13 -1.83
CA SER A 59 -9.28 5.06 -2.26
C SER A 59 -8.06 5.07 -1.33
N VAL A 60 -6.93 5.53 -1.86
CA VAL A 60 -5.73 5.89 -1.11
C VAL A 60 -5.37 7.35 -1.39
N TYR A 61 -4.94 8.07 -0.36
CA TYR A 61 -4.52 9.45 -0.45
C TYR A 61 -3.13 9.61 0.16
N VAL A 62 -2.23 10.26 -0.56
CA VAL A 62 -0.93 10.68 -0.03
C VAL A 62 -1.00 12.18 0.23
N LYS A 63 -0.76 12.55 1.47
CA LYS A 63 -0.93 13.91 1.99
C LYS A 63 0.40 14.42 2.51
N ASP A 64 0.68 15.69 2.26
CA ASP A 64 1.79 16.37 2.94
C ASP A 64 1.51 16.36 4.45
N ALA A 65 2.47 15.92 5.27
CA ALA A 65 2.22 15.66 6.69
C ALA A 65 2.02 16.95 7.51
N GLN A 66 2.45 18.10 7.01
CA GLN A 66 2.33 19.39 7.71
C GLN A 66 1.03 20.11 7.34
N THR A 67 0.69 20.13 6.04
CA THR A 67 -0.43 20.89 5.50
C THR A 67 -1.68 20.04 5.30
N GLU A 68 -1.56 18.72 5.41
CA GLU A 68 -2.60 17.71 5.15
C GLU A 68 -3.15 17.74 3.71
N LYS A 69 -2.54 18.53 2.82
CA LYS A 69 -2.96 18.64 1.43
C LYS A 69 -2.63 17.35 0.68
N THR A 70 -3.63 16.82 0.00
CA THR A 70 -3.45 15.65 -0.88
C THR A 70 -2.71 16.08 -2.14
N PHE A 71 -1.60 15.40 -2.44
CA PHE A 71 -0.84 15.61 -3.68
C PHE A 71 -0.80 14.36 -4.57
N ALA A 72 -1.19 13.21 -4.03
CA ALA A 72 -1.43 12.01 -4.84
C ALA A 72 -2.69 11.27 -4.37
N HIS A 73 -3.43 10.74 -5.33
CA HIS A 73 -4.63 9.96 -5.11
C HIS A 73 -4.56 8.67 -5.92
N GLY A 74 -5.09 7.59 -5.34
CA GLY A 74 -5.26 6.32 -6.03
C GLY A 74 -6.61 5.71 -5.71
N VAL A 75 -7.09 4.87 -6.63
CA VAL A 75 -8.35 4.13 -6.49
C VAL A 75 -8.07 2.65 -6.21
N ARG A 76 -8.96 2.03 -5.44
CA ARG A 76 -8.92 0.58 -5.22
C ARG A 76 -9.45 -0.14 -6.46
N LYS A 77 -8.66 -1.09 -6.97
CA LYS A 77 -9.03 -2.00 -8.07
C LYS A 77 -8.85 -3.43 -7.55
N GLY A 78 -9.97 -4.08 -7.21
CA GLY A 78 -9.94 -5.39 -6.51
C GLY A 78 -9.30 -5.25 -5.13
N ASP A 79 -8.23 -6.00 -4.87
CA ASP A 79 -7.53 -6.00 -3.58
C ASP A 79 -6.28 -5.11 -3.55
N MET A 80 -6.09 -4.27 -4.58
CA MET A 80 -4.93 -3.38 -4.69
C MET A 80 -5.36 -1.92 -4.82
N TYR A 81 -4.58 -1.03 -4.22
CA TYR A 81 -4.68 0.42 -4.48
C TYR A 81 -3.71 0.80 -5.59
N VAL A 82 -4.19 1.56 -6.56
CA VAL A 82 -3.40 2.04 -7.69
C VAL A 82 -3.37 3.55 -7.65
N ILE A 83 -2.21 4.13 -7.35
CA ILE A 83 -1.96 5.56 -7.48
C ILE A 83 -1.79 5.85 -8.97
N ASP A 84 -2.67 6.67 -9.54
CA ASP A 84 -2.53 7.08 -10.92
C ASP A 84 -1.25 7.89 -11.06
N LYS A 85 -0.42 7.54 -12.03
CA LYS A 85 0.74 8.38 -12.37
C LYS A 85 0.19 9.74 -12.79
N ALA A 86 0.81 10.81 -12.31
CA ALA A 86 0.50 12.16 -12.79
C ALA A 86 0.44 12.13 -14.33
N PRO A 87 -0.57 12.77 -14.96
CA PRO A 87 -0.59 12.87 -16.41
C PRO A 87 0.77 13.41 -16.85
N LYS A 88 1.39 12.74 -17.83
CA LYS A 88 2.60 13.28 -18.45
C LYS A 88 2.25 14.68 -18.90
N SER A 89 2.90 15.68 -18.33
CA SER A 89 2.87 17.02 -18.89
C SER A 89 3.23 16.86 -20.36
N VAL A 90 2.26 17.18 -21.23
CA VAL A 90 2.53 17.39 -22.63
C VAL A 90 3.52 18.55 -22.63
N GLN A 91 4.80 18.23 -22.87
CA GLN A 91 5.78 19.25 -23.17
C GLN A 91 5.35 19.83 -24.51
N VAL A 92 4.85 21.07 -24.47
CA VAL A 92 4.56 21.90 -25.64
C VAL A 92 5.88 22.40 -26.19
#